data_AF-A0A101G6E9-F1
#
_entry.id   AF-A0A101G6E9-F1
#
_cell.length_a   1.000
_cell.length_b   1.000
_cell.length_c   1.000
_cell.angle_alpha   90.00
_cell.angle_beta   90.00
_cell.angle_gamma   90.00
#
_symmetry.space_group_name_H-M   'P 1'
#
loop_
_entity.id
_entity.type
_entity.pdbx_description
1 polymer ?
#
loop_
_entity_poly.entity_id
_entity_poly.type
_entity_poly.pdbx_seq_one_letter_code
_entity_poly.pdbx_strand_id
1 'polypeptide(L)'
;MKPDLKFLNVFEDKYLKTTQGRGVFLAGVTLGYIARLQVDSNNDVHNSPLFKQMHFGRITVRDLKKQLSRIPELIKAYHLKYPGYLQELANEAGIMILEGGGQELSIDGNFAFTVGFANASYFFWNKIYSNEGIQEEESIDEESQE
;
A
#
# COMPACT_ATOMS: atom_id res chain seq x y z
N MET A 1 16.92 -0.41 -1.17
CA MET A 1 16.54 0.10 -2.50
C MET A 1 15.64 1.29 -2.28
N LYS A 2 15.84 2.38 -3.00
CA LYS A 2 15.14 3.63 -2.68
C LYS A 2 13.87 3.77 -3.54
N PRO A 3 12.67 3.92 -2.96
CA PRO A 3 11.45 4.14 -3.73
C PRO A 3 11.48 5.49 -4.46
N ASP A 4 11.05 5.53 -5.72
CA ASP A 4 10.82 6.79 -6.43
C ASP A 4 9.41 7.33 -6.12
N LEU A 5 9.37 8.41 -5.34
CA LEU A 5 8.13 9.01 -4.88
C LEU A 5 7.74 10.27 -5.65
N LYS A 6 8.44 10.60 -6.76
CA LYS A 6 8.17 11.81 -7.56
C LYS A 6 6.76 11.85 -8.14
N PHE A 7 6.17 10.69 -8.44
CA PHE A 7 4.82 10.60 -8.98
C PHE A 7 3.75 11.19 -8.05
N LEU A 8 4.00 11.19 -6.73
CA LEU A 8 3.10 11.79 -5.73
C LEU A 8 2.92 13.30 -5.92
N ASN A 9 3.83 13.96 -6.63
CA ASN A 9 3.71 15.39 -6.94
C ASN A 9 2.70 15.69 -8.06
N VAL A 10 2.31 14.67 -8.83
CA VAL A 10 1.35 14.82 -9.93
C VAL A 10 -0.10 14.81 -9.43
N PHE A 11 -0.34 14.32 -8.20
CA PHE A 11 -1.69 14.32 -7.64
C PHE A 11 -2.24 15.73 -7.45
N GLU A 12 -3.43 15.98 -7.97
CA GLU A 12 -4.12 17.27 -7.85
C GLU A 12 -4.86 17.41 -6.51
N ASP A 13 -5.28 16.28 -5.95
CA ASP A 13 -6.03 16.18 -4.70
C ASP A 13 -5.29 16.87 -3.53
N LYS A 14 -6.04 17.66 -2.74
CA LYS A 14 -5.48 18.47 -1.66
C LYS A 14 -4.92 17.62 -0.53
N TYR A 15 -5.57 16.51 -0.21
CA TYR A 15 -5.13 15.61 0.85
C TYR A 15 -3.84 14.88 0.44
N LEU A 16 -3.78 14.35 -0.78
CA LEU A 16 -2.59 13.70 -1.33
C LEU A 16 -1.39 14.63 -1.56
N LYS A 17 -1.59 15.95 -1.51
CA LYS A 17 -0.50 16.94 -1.48
C LYS A 17 0.13 17.11 -0.10
N THR A 18 -0.54 16.68 0.97
CA THR A 18 0.00 16.72 2.33
C THR A 18 0.98 15.57 2.57
N THR A 19 1.95 15.76 3.46
CA THR A 19 2.89 14.70 3.86
C THR A 19 2.15 13.49 4.42
N GLN A 20 1.16 13.71 5.29
CA GLN A 20 0.35 12.63 5.84
C GLN A 20 -0.41 11.88 4.75
N GLY A 21 -1.07 12.57 3.83
CA GLY A 21 -1.87 11.94 2.79
C GLY A 21 -1.04 11.10 1.83
N ARG A 22 0.17 11.54 1.49
CA ARG A 22 1.17 10.74 0.79
C ARG A 22 1.53 9.47 1.55
N GLY A 23 1.83 9.60 2.84
CA GLY A 23 2.13 8.45 3.69
C GLY A 23 0.97 7.47 3.79
N VAL A 24 -0.27 7.95 3.91
CA VAL A 24 -1.48 7.12 3.97
C VAL A 24 -1.71 6.38 2.65
N PHE A 25 -1.51 7.04 1.52
CA PHE A 25 -1.57 6.42 0.20
C PHE A 25 -0.51 5.32 0.05
N LEU A 26 0.75 5.60 0.40
CA LEU A 26 1.83 4.62 0.35
C LEU A 26 1.62 3.45 1.31
N ALA A 27 1.02 3.69 2.48
CA ALA A 27 0.61 2.62 3.39
C ALA A 27 -0.45 1.71 2.74
N GLY A 28 -1.40 2.31 1.99
CA GLY A 28 -2.34 1.58 1.14
C GLY A 28 -1.63 0.67 0.14
N VAL A 29 -0.72 1.23 -0.67
CA VAL A 29 0.07 0.47 -1.66
C VAL A 29 0.85 -0.66 -1.00
N THR A 30 1.55 -0.38 0.10
CA THR A 30 2.37 -1.37 0.81
C THR A 30 1.51 -2.53 1.33
N LEU A 31 0.42 -2.21 2.04
CA LEU A 31 -0.44 -3.22 2.63
C LEU A 31 -1.25 -3.98 1.58
N GLY A 32 -1.67 -3.33 0.50
CA GLY A 32 -2.33 -3.97 -0.63
C GLY A 32 -1.43 -4.96 -1.34
N TYR A 33 -0.15 -4.60 -1.54
CA TYR A 33 0.80 -5.49 -2.20
C TYR A 33 1.19 -6.67 -1.30
N ILE A 34 1.33 -6.45 0.02
CA ILE A 34 1.49 -7.56 0.99
C ILE A 34 0.27 -8.49 0.97
N ALA A 35 -0.95 -7.94 0.93
CA ALA A 35 -2.17 -8.74 0.85
C ALA A 35 -2.18 -9.61 -0.42
N ARG A 36 -1.75 -9.05 -1.56
CA ARG A 36 -1.60 -9.79 -2.82
C ARG A 36 -0.55 -10.89 -2.71
N LEU A 37 0.59 -10.64 -2.07
CA LEU A 37 1.64 -11.66 -1.88
C LEU A 37 1.26 -12.77 -0.89
N GLN A 38 0.25 -12.55 -0.05
CA GLN A 38 -0.28 -13.57 0.88
C GLN A 38 -1.24 -14.56 0.22
N VAL A 39 -1.65 -14.31 -1.02
CA VAL A 39 -2.48 -15.21 -1.82
C VAL A 39 -1.70 -15.61 -3.07
N ASP A 40 -2.01 -16.76 -3.63
CA ASP A 40 -1.44 -17.15 -4.93
C ASP A 40 -1.92 -16.18 -6.03
N SER A 41 -1.16 -16.08 -7.12
CA SER A 41 -1.40 -15.09 -8.19
C SER A 41 -2.80 -15.14 -8.83
N ASN A 42 -3.46 -16.31 -8.78
CA ASN A 42 -4.82 -16.53 -9.32
C ASN A 42 -5.93 -16.43 -8.26
N ASN A 43 -5.58 -16.08 -7.01
CA ASN A 43 -6.54 -16.02 -5.92
C ASN A 43 -6.91 -14.58 -5.59
N ASP A 44 -8.20 -14.38 -5.28
CA ASP A 44 -8.75 -13.10 -4.87
C ASP A 44 -8.06 -12.57 -3.59
N VAL A 45 -7.67 -11.29 -3.61
CA VAL A 45 -7.05 -10.58 -2.48
C VAL A 45 -7.94 -10.57 -1.23
N HIS A 46 -9.27 -10.68 -1.40
CA HIS A 46 -10.23 -10.83 -0.31
C HIS A 46 -9.99 -12.08 0.55
N ASN A 47 -9.29 -13.08 0.01
CA ASN A 47 -8.91 -14.27 0.75
C ASN A 47 -7.68 -14.07 1.65
N SER A 48 -6.90 -13.00 1.45
CA SER A 48 -5.69 -12.75 2.22
C SER A 48 -5.99 -12.51 3.71
N PRO A 49 -5.18 -13.05 4.63
CA PRO A 49 -5.30 -12.77 6.06
C PRO A 49 -5.21 -11.28 6.38
N LEU A 50 -4.40 -10.51 5.65
CA LEU A 50 -4.26 -9.08 5.85
C LEU A 50 -5.54 -8.33 5.44
N PHE A 51 -6.14 -8.64 4.29
CA PHE A 51 -7.38 -8.00 3.86
C PHE A 51 -8.50 -8.18 4.89
N LYS A 52 -8.67 -9.40 5.42
CA LYS A 52 -9.69 -9.72 6.42
C LYS A 52 -9.53 -8.97 7.75
N GLN A 53 -8.33 -8.47 8.04
CA GLN A 53 -8.04 -7.67 9.24
C GLN A 53 -8.28 -6.17 9.04
N MET A 54 -8.52 -5.72 7.81
CA MET A 54 -8.69 -4.29 7.51
C MET A 54 -10.15 -3.86 7.68
N HIS A 55 -10.34 -2.71 8.34
CA HIS A 55 -11.64 -2.07 8.46
C HIS A 55 -11.76 -0.89 7.50
N PHE A 56 -11.84 -1.18 6.20
CA PHE A 56 -11.95 -0.16 5.14
C PHE A 56 -13.05 0.87 5.46
N GLY A 57 -12.76 2.13 5.17
CA GLY A 57 -13.65 3.27 5.47
C GLY A 57 -13.62 3.74 6.93
N ARG A 58 -13.00 3.00 7.86
CA ARG A 58 -12.87 3.35 9.28
C ARG A 58 -11.45 3.16 9.82
N ILE A 59 -10.46 3.19 8.95
CA ILE A 59 -9.06 3.02 9.32
C ILE A 59 -8.58 4.28 10.04
N THR A 60 -7.91 4.12 11.18
CA THR A 60 -7.28 5.22 11.90
C THR A 60 -5.78 5.28 11.65
N VAL A 61 -5.16 6.44 11.95
CA VAL A 61 -3.70 6.60 11.94
C VAL A 61 -3.02 5.56 12.85
N ARG A 62 -3.64 5.24 13.99
CA ARG A 62 -3.14 4.24 14.93
C ARG A 62 -3.14 2.85 14.31
N ASP A 63 -4.19 2.49 13.58
CA ASP A 63 -4.27 1.20 12.89
C ASP A 63 -3.19 1.09 11.83
N LEU A 64 -2.99 2.13 11.01
CA LEU A 64 -1.91 2.14 10.01
C LEU A 64 -0.54 1.97 10.64
N LYS A 65 -0.23 2.74 11.69
CA LYS A 65 1.05 2.60 12.41
C LYS A 65 1.26 1.18 12.93
N LYS A 66 0.22 0.59 13.54
CA LYS A 66 0.25 -0.79 14.04
C LYS A 66 0.45 -1.81 12.91
N GLN A 67 -0.19 -1.63 11.76
CA GLN A 67 -0.03 -2.55 10.64
C GLN A 67 1.36 -2.43 10.01
N LEU A 68 1.84 -1.20 9.79
CA LEU A 68 3.18 -0.93 9.25
C LEU A 68 4.28 -1.51 10.16
N SER A 69 4.16 -1.37 11.48
CA SER A 69 5.15 -1.92 12.43
C SER A 69 5.22 -3.46 12.41
N ARG A 70 4.17 -4.14 11.96
CA ARG A 70 4.11 -5.61 11.88
C ARG A 70 4.66 -6.16 10.57
N ILE A 71 4.97 -5.32 9.59
CA ILE A 71 5.44 -5.76 8.27
C ILE A 71 6.67 -6.68 8.34
N PRO A 72 7.72 -6.39 9.15
CA PRO A 72 8.86 -7.31 9.28
C PRO A 72 8.47 -8.71 9.77
N GLU A 73 7.47 -8.81 10.65
CA GLU A 73 6.94 -10.08 11.15
C GLU A 73 6.13 -10.80 10.07
N LEU A 74 5.28 -10.08 9.34
CA LEU A 74 4.48 -10.62 8.24
C LEU A 74 5.38 -11.17 7.13
N ILE A 75 6.43 -10.44 6.76
CA ILE A 75 7.41 -10.88 5.77
C ILE A 75 8.02 -12.23 6.15
N LYS A 76 8.40 -12.40 7.43
CA LYS A 76 8.99 -13.65 7.92
C LYS A 76 7.97 -14.77 8.00
N ALA A 77 6.78 -14.50 8.54
CA ALA A 77 5.76 -15.52 8.76
C ALA A 77 5.24 -16.12 7.45
N TYR A 78 5.07 -15.30 6.42
CA TYR A 78 4.54 -15.71 5.12
C TYR A 78 5.61 -15.93 4.05
N HIS A 79 6.90 -15.80 4.39
CA HIS A 79 8.02 -15.91 3.44
C HIS A 79 7.81 -15.05 2.18
N LEU A 80 7.37 -13.81 2.39
CA LEU A 80 6.97 -12.92 1.30
C LEU A 80 8.15 -12.62 0.37
N LYS A 81 7.86 -12.54 -0.93
CA LYS A 81 8.80 -12.06 -1.94
C LYS A 81 9.16 -10.59 -1.69
N TYR A 82 10.32 -10.18 -2.18
CA TYR A 82 10.79 -8.78 -2.16
C TYR A 82 10.83 -8.12 -0.76
N PRO A 83 11.35 -8.80 0.28
CA PRO A 83 11.28 -8.31 1.66
C PRO A 83 11.92 -6.93 1.87
N GLY A 84 13.02 -6.65 1.16
CA GLY A 84 13.71 -5.36 1.25
C GLY A 84 12.91 -4.19 0.66
N TYR A 85 12.13 -4.44 -0.40
CA TYR A 85 11.29 -3.42 -1.03
C TYR A 85 10.10 -3.08 -0.13
N LEU A 86 9.44 -4.13 0.40
CA LEU A 86 8.32 -3.99 1.33
C LEU A 86 8.71 -3.23 2.60
N GLN A 87 9.86 -3.54 3.19
CA GLN A 87 10.35 -2.85 4.39
C GLN A 87 10.68 -1.39 4.12
N GLU A 88 11.32 -1.08 2.99
CA GLU A 88 11.66 0.30 2.69
C GLU A 88 10.39 1.14 2.46
N LEU A 89 9.45 0.63 1.67
CA LEU A 89 8.21 1.35 1.40
C LEU A 89 7.37 1.54 2.67
N ALA A 90 7.35 0.52 3.54
CA ALA A 90 6.73 0.61 4.86
C ALA A 90 7.35 1.70 5.74
N ASN A 91 8.69 1.80 5.75
CA ASN A 91 9.42 2.82 6.49
C ASN A 91 9.10 4.22 5.98
N GLU A 92 9.14 4.44 4.66
CA GLU A 92 8.82 5.73 4.04
C GLU A 92 7.38 6.16 4.34
N ALA A 93 6.42 5.23 4.17
CA ALA A 93 5.03 5.48 4.54
C ALA A 93 4.88 5.84 6.02
N GLY A 94 5.57 5.10 6.90
CA GLY A 94 5.57 5.33 8.34
C GLY A 94 6.14 6.69 8.74
N ILE A 95 7.27 7.09 8.17
CA ILE A 95 7.91 8.40 8.38
C ILE A 95 6.94 9.51 7.96
N MET A 96 6.37 9.43 6.76
CA MET A 96 5.44 10.45 6.27
C MET A 96 4.16 10.60 7.13
N ILE A 97 3.62 9.48 7.62
CA ILE A 97 2.48 9.50 8.54
C ILE A 97 2.86 10.12 9.90
N LEU A 98 4.09 9.89 10.38
CA LEU A 98 4.58 10.46 11.64
C LEU A 98 4.84 11.96 11.51
N GLU A 99 5.53 12.38 10.44
CA GLU A 99 5.86 13.79 10.17
C GLU A 99 4.63 14.64 9.83
N GLY A 100 3.63 14.04 9.20
CA GLY A 100 2.40 14.72 8.81
C GLY A 100 1.56 15.24 9.97
N GLY A 101 1.77 14.73 11.20
CA GLY A 101 1.26 15.31 12.45
C GLY A 101 -0.26 15.28 12.66
N GLY A 102 -1.07 14.89 11.67
CA GLY A 102 -2.52 14.83 11.84
C GLY A 102 -2.97 13.67 12.73
N GLN A 103 -3.97 13.95 13.55
CA GLN A 103 -4.42 13.02 14.59
C GLN A 103 -5.39 11.96 14.06
N GLU A 104 -6.14 12.24 13.00
CA GLU A 104 -7.19 11.36 12.48
C GLU A 104 -7.11 11.17 10.96
N LEU A 105 -7.58 10.01 10.51
CA LEU A 105 -7.87 9.75 9.10
C LEU A 105 -9.30 10.25 8.84
N SER A 106 -9.44 11.32 8.05
CA SER A 106 -10.74 11.76 7.55
C SER A 106 -11.28 10.81 6.47
N ILE A 107 -12.42 11.17 5.87
CA ILE A 107 -12.95 10.50 4.67
C ILE A 107 -11.88 10.44 3.57
N ASP A 108 -11.19 11.57 3.33
CA ASP A 108 -10.14 11.66 2.31
C ASP A 108 -8.98 10.70 2.58
N GLY A 109 -8.61 10.53 3.86
CA GLY A 109 -7.59 9.58 4.27
C GLY A 109 -7.98 8.13 4.01
N ASN A 110 -9.22 7.77 4.34
CA ASN A 110 -9.74 6.43 4.06
C ASN A 110 -9.83 6.16 2.56
N PHE A 111 -10.21 7.17 1.78
CA PHE A 111 -10.24 7.09 0.33
C PHE A 111 -8.83 6.91 -0.25
N ALA A 112 -7.88 7.76 0.15
CA ALA A 112 -6.48 7.69 -0.28
C ALA A 112 -5.86 6.31 0.02
N PHE A 113 -6.10 5.78 1.23
CA PHE A 113 -5.67 4.45 1.59
C PHE A 113 -6.27 3.38 0.68
N THR A 114 -7.60 3.43 0.48
CA THR A 114 -8.33 2.41 -0.29
C THR A 114 -7.89 2.40 -1.76
N VAL A 115 -7.70 3.58 -2.36
CA VAL A 115 -7.19 3.70 -3.74
C VAL A 115 -5.77 3.14 -3.84
N GLY A 116 -4.89 3.46 -2.89
CA GLY A 116 -3.54 2.90 -2.84
C GLY A 116 -3.55 1.38 -2.69
N PHE A 117 -4.42 0.85 -1.82
CA PHE A 117 -4.56 -0.59 -1.58
C PHE A 117 -5.08 -1.34 -2.81
N ALA A 118 -6.14 -0.83 -3.46
CA ALA A 118 -6.76 -1.49 -4.61
C ALA A 118 -5.84 -1.52 -5.83
N ASN A 119 -4.98 -0.51 -5.99
CA ASN A 119 -4.07 -0.37 -7.14
C ASN A 119 -2.62 -0.73 -6.78
N ALA A 120 -2.42 -1.53 -5.73
CA ALA A 120 -1.12 -1.71 -5.11
C ALA A 120 -0.04 -2.23 -6.07
N SER A 121 -0.33 -3.27 -6.87
CA SER A 121 0.64 -3.85 -7.82
C SER A 121 1.12 -2.83 -8.84
N TYR A 122 0.18 -2.12 -9.48
CA TYR A 122 0.49 -1.05 -10.43
C TYR A 122 1.38 0.03 -9.83
N PHE A 123 1.03 0.55 -8.64
CA PHE A 123 1.86 1.59 -8.03
C PHE A 123 3.22 1.07 -7.57
N PHE A 124 3.26 -0.14 -7.03
CA PHE A 124 4.48 -0.75 -6.52
C PHE A 124 5.51 -0.93 -7.64
N TRP A 125 5.13 -1.57 -8.74
CA TRP A 125 6.06 -1.85 -9.84
C TRP A 125 6.14 -0.73 -10.85
N ASN A 126 5.03 -0.14 -11.28
CA ASN A 126 5.01 0.75 -12.44
C ASN A 126 5.28 2.22 -12.06
N LYS A 127 5.19 2.57 -10.77
CA LYS A 127 5.46 3.94 -10.30
C LYS A 127 6.62 4.02 -9.32
N ILE A 128 6.63 3.19 -8.29
CA ILE A 128 7.59 3.28 -7.18
C ILE A 128 8.93 2.62 -7.52
N TYR A 129 8.91 1.42 -8.12
CA TYR A 129 10.10 0.62 -8.45
C TYR A 129 10.25 0.36 -9.96
N SER A 130 9.74 1.26 -10.80
CA SER A 130 9.69 1.11 -12.26
C SER A 130 11.05 0.93 -12.94
N ASN A 131 12.11 1.49 -12.35
CA ASN A 131 13.47 1.41 -12.90
C ASN A 131 14.21 0.10 -12.56
N GLU A 132 13.58 -0.81 -11.82
CA GLU A 132 14.21 -2.04 -11.32
C GLU A 132 14.02 -3.23 -12.28
N GLY A 133 13.31 -3.02 -13.40
CA GLY A 133 13.19 -4.01 -14.48
C GLY A 133 12.39 -5.27 -14.12
N ILE A 134 11.68 -5.25 -12.99
CA ILE A 134 10.82 -6.36 -12.55
C ILE A 134 9.44 -6.15 -13.17
N GLN A 135 9.09 -7.01 -14.13
CA GLN A 135 7.74 -7.09 -14.69
C GLN A 135 6.98 -8.16 -13.90
N GLU A 136 5.94 -7.75 -13.17
CA GLU A 136 4.90 -8.71 -12.77
C GLU A 136 3.94 -8.90 -13.95
N GLU A 137 3.61 -10.15 -14.25
CA GLU A 137 2.50 -10.48 -15.14
C GLU A 137 1.20 -10.05 -14.44
N GLU A 138 0.71 -8.85 -14.74
CA GLU A 138 -0.64 -8.44 -14.39
C GLU A 138 -1.63 -9.24 -15.25
N SER A 139 -2.25 -10.28 -14.68
CA SER A 139 -3.48 -10.83 -15.22
C SER A 139 -4.61 -9.84 -14.92
N ILE A 140 -4.97 -9.06 -15.93
CA ILE A 140 -6.20 -8.25 -15.92
C ILE A 140 -7.35 -9.25 -16.03
N ASP A 141 -7.96 -9.58 -14.89
CA ASP A 141 -9.26 -10.26 -14.89
C ASP A 141 -10.31 -9.23 -15.29
N GLU A 142 -10.57 -9.12 -16.59
CA GLU A 142 -11.80 -8.51 -17.10
C GLU A 142 -12.97 -9.39 -16.63
N GLU A 143 -13.72 -8.88 -15.65
CA GLU A 143 -15.01 -9.42 -15.26
C GLU A 143 -15.87 -9.63 -16.52
N SER A 144 -16.16 -10.90 -16.79
CA SER A 144 -17.13 -11.33 -17.79
C SER A 144 -18.50 -10.81 -17.37
N GLN A 145 -18.95 -9.75 -18.04
CA GLN A 145 -20.37 -9.39 -18.07
C GLN A 145 -21.08 -10.39 -19.00
N GLU A 146 -21.85 -11.31 -18.41
CA GLU A 146 -23.03 -11.92 -19.03
C GLU A 146 -24.20 -11.93 -18.03
#